data_AF-A0A8T0L2X4-F1
#
_entry.id   AF-A0A8T0L2X4-F1
#
_cell.length_a   1.000
_cell.length_b   1.000
_cell.length_c   1.000
_cell.angle_alpha   90.00
_cell.angle_beta   90.00
_cell.angle_gamma   90.00
#
_symmetry.space_group_name_H-M   'P 1'
#
loop_
_entity.id
_entity.type
_entity.pdbx_description
1 polymer ?
#
loop_
_entity_poly.entity_id
_entity_poly.type
_entity_poly.pdbx_seq_one_letter_code
_entity_poly.pdbx_strand_id
1 'polypeptide(L)'
;MSGPQCCSNPPLLNPNAGAGHVEKLAGLDSYVAGSSNSNLTVILISDIYGYEAPNLRKIADKVAAAGYYVVVPDFFFGDPYNPENADRPLPVWLKDHGTDKGFEAAKSTVEALKSKGVSAIGAAGFCWGAKVVVELAKSRLIQADVLLHPSFVSVDDIKGFDIPTAILGAEIDKMSPPELVKQFEQVLTAKPGVDSFVKIFPKVSHGWTVRYKNEDPIAVKAAEEAHQDLLNWFAKHLK
;
A
#
# COMPACT_ATOMS: atom_id res chain seq x y z
N MET A 1 -17.59 6.62 5.66
CA MET A 1 -17.38 7.98 5.11
C MET A 1 -15.97 8.42 5.45
N SER A 2 -15.16 8.77 4.45
CA SER A 2 -13.81 9.29 4.64
C SER A 2 -13.85 10.62 5.39
N GLY A 3 -13.41 10.63 6.66
CA GLY A 3 -13.36 11.85 7.48
C GLY A 3 -12.15 12.74 7.16
N PRO A 4 -12.04 13.95 7.76
CA PRO A 4 -10.95 14.90 7.51
C PRO A 4 -9.55 14.34 7.81
N GLN A 5 -9.47 13.31 8.65
CA GLN A 5 -8.22 12.62 8.95
C GLN A 5 -7.63 11.89 7.74
N CYS A 6 -8.48 11.32 6.86
CA CYS A 6 -8.04 10.62 5.66
C CYS A 6 -7.27 11.53 4.69
N CYS A 7 -7.52 12.84 4.72
CA CYS A 7 -6.86 13.83 3.86
C CYS A 7 -5.80 14.66 4.60
N SER A 8 -5.48 14.31 5.84
CA SER A 8 -4.50 15.09 6.61
C SER A 8 -3.08 14.91 6.07
N ASN A 9 -2.28 15.98 6.15
CA ASN A 9 -0.89 16.04 5.68
C ASN A 9 -0.69 15.58 4.23
N PRO A 10 -1.33 16.23 3.23
CA PRO A 10 -1.05 15.93 1.83
C PRO A 10 0.44 16.10 1.52
N PRO A 11 1.08 15.16 0.81
CA PRO A 11 2.46 15.31 0.38
C PRO A 11 2.56 16.39 -0.71
N LEU A 12 3.68 17.09 -0.76
CA LEU A 12 4.06 17.84 -1.96
C LEU A 12 4.56 16.81 -3.00
N LEU A 13 3.80 16.64 -4.08
CA LEU A 13 4.14 15.68 -5.13
C LEU A 13 5.44 16.09 -5.84
N ASN A 14 6.25 15.11 -6.19
CA ASN A 14 7.50 15.34 -6.91
C ASN A 14 7.74 14.21 -7.93
N PRO A 15 7.55 14.46 -9.24
CA PRO A 15 7.78 13.47 -10.28
C PRO A 15 9.23 13.01 -10.38
N ASN A 16 10.17 13.77 -9.82
CA ASN A 16 11.61 13.48 -9.80
C ASN A 16 12.08 12.85 -8.49
N ALA A 17 11.18 12.54 -7.55
CA ALA A 17 11.56 11.88 -6.30
C ALA A 17 11.90 10.41 -6.52
N GLY A 18 12.88 9.93 -5.76
CA GLY A 18 13.33 8.54 -5.76
C GLY A 18 14.58 8.29 -6.61
N ALA A 19 15.20 7.12 -6.45
CA ALA A 19 16.40 6.68 -7.17
C ALA A 19 16.11 5.81 -8.42
N GLY A 20 14.89 5.34 -8.56
CA GLY A 20 14.38 4.61 -9.72
C GLY A 20 13.93 5.53 -10.85
N HIS A 21 13.09 5.01 -11.74
CA HIS A 21 12.58 5.72 -12.91
C HIS A 21 11.12 5.40 -13.18
N VAL A 22 10.48 6.19 -14.05
CA VAL A 22 9.11 5.91 -14.50
C VAL A 22 9.15 5.16 -15.84
N GLU A 23 8.41 4.07 -15.93
CA GLU A 23 8.17 3.35 -17.18
C GLU A 23 6.70 2.95 -17.32
N LYS A 24 6.31 2.53 -18.53
CA LYS A 24 4.95 2.01 -18.75
C LYS A 24 4.88 0.52 -18.45
N LEU A 25 3.95 0.14 -17.57
CA LEU A 25 3.61 -1.25 -17.26
C LEU A 25 2.10 -1.44 -17.29
N ALA A 26 1.61 -2.42 -18.05
CA ALA A 26 0.18 -2.66 -18.24
C ALA A 26 -0.61 -1.41 -18.68
N GLY A 27 0.04 -0.50 -19.43
CA GLY A 27 -0.54 0.77 -19.88
C GLY A 27 -0.52 1.91 -18.85
N LEU A 28 -0.10 1.63 -17.61
CA LEU A 28 0.03 2.61 -16.54
C LEU A 28 1.45 3.16 -16.49
N ASP A 29 1.58 4.46 -16.25
CA ASP A 29 2.86 5.00 -15.80
C ASP A 29 3.15 4.43 -14.40
N SER A 30 4.35 3.91 -14.21
CA SER A 30 4.73 3.21 -13.00
C SER A 30 6.13 3.63 -12.59
N TYR A 31 6.29 4.08 -11.35
CA TYR A 31 7.63 4.22 -10.80
C TYR A 31 8.17 2.82 -10.48
N VAL A 32 9.36 2.52 -10.99
CA VAL A 32 10.01 1.22 -10.80
C VAL A 32 11.38 1.41 -10.18
N ALA A 33 11.75 0.47 -9.30
CA ALA A 33 13.04 0.45 -8.64
C ALA A 33 13.56 -0.99 -8.51
N GLY A 34 14.89 -1.14 -8.41
CA GLY A 34 15.53 -2.45 -8.32
C GLY A 34 15.76 -3.11 -9.67
N SER A 35 16.34 -4.32 -9.63
CA SER A 35 16.69 -5.06 -10.86
C SER A 35 15.44 -5.69 -11.47
N SER A 36 15.15 -5.37 -12.75
CA SER A 36 14.08 -6.00 -13.52
C SER A 36 14.31 -7.49 -13.80
N ASN A 37 15.51 -8.01 -13.51
CA ASN A 37 15.84 -9.43 -13.56
C ASN A 37 15.51 -10.16 -12.24
N SER A 38 15.02 -9.46 -11.22
CA SER A 38 14.61 -10.12 -9.97
C SER A 38 13.30 -10.89 -10.19
N ASN A 39 13.30 -12.15 -9.79
CA ASN A 39 12.11 -12.99 -9.86
C ASN A 39 11.11 -12.71 -8.72
N LEU A 40 11.53 -11.90 -7.72
CA LEU A 40 10.72 -11.47 -6.59
C LEU A 40 10.29 -10.01 -6.81
N THR A 41 9.00 -9.77 -6.94
CA THR A 41 8.45 -8.43 -7.15
C THR A 41 7.56 -8.00 -5.99
N VAL A 42 7.60 -6.70 -5.67
CA VAL A 42 6.65 -6.07 -4.75
C VAL A 42 5.91 -4.95 -5.47
N ILE A 43 4.59 -4.96 -5.41
CA ILE A 43 3.75 -3.87 -5.89
C ILE A 43 3.39 -2.98 -4.69
N LEU A 44 3.73 -1.69 -4.75
CA LEU A 44 3.26 -0.72 -3.76
C LEU A 44 2.07 0.03 -4.33
N ILE A 45 0.92 -0.07 -3.66
CA ILE A 45 -0.32 0.57 -4.07
C ILE A 45 -0.51 1.82 -3.23
N SER A 46 -0.38 2.98 -3.88
CA SER A 46 -0.44 4.29 -3.25
C SER A 46 -1.72 4.55 -2.44
N ASP A 47 -1.63 5.53 -1.55
CA ASP A 47 -2.83 6.16 -1.02
C ASP A 47 -3.45 7.12 -2.05
N ILE A 48 -4.50 7.85 -1.67
CA ILE A 48 -5.22 8.77 -2.57
C ILE A 48 -4.35 9.87 -3.22
N TYR A 49 -3.12 10.12 -2.74
CA TYR A 49 -2.23 11.14 -3.30
C TYR A 49 -1.33 10.63 -4.43
N GLY A 50 -1.38 9.33 -4.71
CA GLY A 50 -0.77 8.76 -5.91
C GLY A 50 0.71 8.44 -5.79
N TYR A 51 1.24 7.91 -6.89
CA TYR A 51 2.57 7.32 -6.95
C TYR A 51 3.72 8.35 -6.95
N GLU A 52 3.42 9.64 -7.11
CA GLU A 52 4.41 10.73 -7.06
C GLU A 52 4.69 11.24 -5.64
N ALA A 53 4.04 10.68 -4.62
CA ALA A 53 4.32 10.98 -3.22
C ALA A 53 5.78 10.59 -2.88
N PRO A 54 6.64 11.55 -2.46
CA PRO A 54 8.07 11.28 -2.31
C PRO A 54 8.40 10.17 -1.30
N ASN A 55 7.68 10.11 -0.18
CA ASN A 55 7.89 9.08 0.83
C ASN A 55 7.49 7.69 0.34
N LEU A 56 6.48 7.58 -0.53
CA LEU A 56 6.11 6.30 -1.13
C LEU A 56 7.21 5.77 -2.05
N ARG A 57 7.79 6.65 -2.89
CA ARG A 57 8.93 6.27 -3.74
C ARG A 57 10.18 5.96 -2.92
N LYS A 58 10.40 6.66 -1.80
CA LYS A 58 11.46 6.30 -0.84
C LYS A 58 11.26 4.90 -0.25
N ILE A 59 10.03 4.47 0.02
CA ILE A 59 9.75 3.09 0.44
C ILE A 59 10.08 2.12 -0.70
N ALA A 60 9.67 2.46 -1.94
CA ALA A 60 9.99 1.64 -3.10
C ALA A 60 11.50 1.41 -3.25
N ASP A 61 12.30 2.46 -3.08
CA ASP A 61 13.76 2.38 -3.14
C ASP A 61 14.35 1.50 -2.02
N LYS A 62 13.79 1.57 -0.80
CA LYS A 62 14.22 0.69 0.31
C LYS A 62 13.89 -0.77 0.05
N VAL A 63 12.69 -1.05 -0.46
CA VAL A 63 12.27 -2.40 -0.83
C VAL A 63 13.14 -2.91 -1.98
N ALA A 64 13.45 -2.07 -2.96
CA ALA A 64 14.36 -2.42 -4.04
C ALA A 64 15.78 -2.74 -3.54
N ALA A 65 16.30 -1.94 -2.60
CA ALA A 65 17.59 -2.19 -1.95
C ALA A 65 17.62 -3.50 -1.15
N ALA A 66 16.47 -4.05 -0.76
CA ALA A 66 16.34 -5.37 -0.13
C ALA A 66 16.29 -6.54 -1.13
N GLY A 67 16.45 -6.29 -2.43
CA GLY A 67 16.60 -7.32 -3.47
C GLY A 67 15.35 -7.58 -4.34
N TYR A 68 14.29 -6.80 -4.15
CA TYR A 68 13.06 -6.93 -4.93
C TYR A 68 13.10 -6.05 -6.19
N TYR A 69 12.40 -6.48 -7.25
CA TYR A 69 11.90 -5.53 -8.23
C TYR A 69 10.66 -4.86 -7.65
N VAL A 70 10.56 -3.55 -7.71
CA VAL A 70 9.45 -2.81 -7.09
C VAL A 70 8.73 -2.01 -8.15
N VAL A 71 7.40 -2.06 -8.09
CA VAL A 71 6.52 -1.30 -8.98
C VAL A 71 5.54 -0.49 -8.15
N VAL A 72 5.42 0.79 -8.47
CA VAL A 72 4.42 1.71 -7.90
C VAL A 72 3.59 2.28 -9.06
N PRO A 73 2.49 1.60 -9.43
CA PRO A 73 1.66 2.05 -10.55
C PRO A 73 0.87 3.30 -10.23
N ASP A 74 0.67 4.13 -11.24
CA ASP A 74 -0.30 5.23 -11.22
C ASP A 74 -1.73 4.70 -11.41
N PHE A 75 -2.34 4.26 -10.32
CA PHE A 75 -3.73 3.79 -10.31
C PHE A 75 -4.76 4.89 -10.58
N PHE A 76 -4.34 6.16 -10.66
CA PHE A 76 -5.23 7.30 -10.85
C PHE A 76 -5.06 7.97 -12.21
N PHE A 77 -4.23 7.43 -13.11
CA PHE A 77 -4.13 7.88 -14.50
C PHE A 77 -3.83 9.39 -14.63
N GLY A 78 -2.90 9.89 -13.83
CA GLY A 78 -2.48 11.29 -13.79
C GLY A 78 -3.38 12.20 -12.97
N ASP A 79 -4.36 11.63 -12.24
CA ASP A 79 -5.40 12.37 -11.53
C ASP A 79 -5.47 11.99 -10.04
N PRO A 80 -4.37 12.16 -9.26
CA PRO A 80 -4.40 11.94 -7.81
C PRO A 80 -5.33 12.93 -7.10
N TYR A 81 -5.79 12.59 -5.90
CA TYR A 81 -6.67 13.47 -5.13
C TYR A 81 -5.96 14.77 -4.74
N ASN A 82 -6.53 15.91 -5.13
CA ASN A 82 -6.07 17.23 -4.72
C ASN A 82 -7.07 17.86 -3.71
N PRO A 83 -6.69 18.03 -2.43
CA PRO A 83 -7.56 18.61 -1.42
C PRO A 83 -7.85 20.10 -1.63
N GLU A 84 -7.06 20.80 -2.45
CA GLU A 84 -7.28 22.21 -2.80
C GLU A 84 -8.33 22.38 -3.90
N ASN A 85 -8.69 21.30 -4.61
CA ASN A 85 -9.72 21.33 -5.64
C ASN A 85 -11.13 21.23 -5.01
N ALA A 86 -11.72 22.39 -4.71
CA ALA A 86 -13.05 22.49 -4.12
C ALA A 86 -14.17 21.89 -5.00
N ASP A 87 -14.00 21.89 -6.32
CA ASP A 87 -14.99 21.36 -7.29
C ASP A 87 -14.99 19.84 -7.34
N ARG A 88 -13.93 19.20 -6.82
CA ARG A 88 -13.78 17.75 -6.82
C ARG A 88 -13.41 17.21 -5.43
N PRO A 89 -14.32 17.32 -4.46
CA PRO A 89 -14.09 16.77 -3.13
C PRO A 89 -13.95 15.25 -3.18
N LEU A 90 -13.34 14.67 -2.14
CA LEU A 90 -13.00 13.25 -2.09
C LEU A 90 -14.15 12.29 -2.51
N PRO A 91 -15.42 12.47 -2.09
CA PRO A 91 -16.50 11.59 -2.54
C PRO A 91 -16.79 11.64 -4.05
N VAL A 92 -16.50 12.77 -4.71
CA VAL A 92 -16.64 12.91 -6.17
C VAL A 92 -15.46 12.23 -6.86
N TRP A 93 -14.24 12.49 -6.40
CA TRP A 93 -13.03 11.85 -6.92
C TRP A 93 -13.09 10.32 -6.81
N LEU A 94 -13.62 9.78 -5.70
CA LEU A 94 -13.80 8.35 -5.48
C LEU A 94 -14.77 7.66 -6.46
N LYS A 95 -15.66 8.39 -7.16
CA LYS A 95 -16.50 7.80 -8.21
C LYS A 95 -15.67 7.40 -9.43
N ASP A 96 -14.63 8.18 -9.71
CA ASP A 96 -13.74 7.95 -10.84
C ASP A 96 -12.61 7.00 -10.45
N HIS A 97 -12.16 7.05 -9.19
CA HIS A 97 -11.02 6.30 -8.65
C HIS A 97 -11.41 5.36 -7.51
N GLY A 98 -12.51 4.64 -7.71
CA GLY A 98 -12.97 3.59 -6.79
C GLY A 98 -11.97 2.44 -6.69
N THR A 99 -11.92 1.77 -5.54
CA THR A 99 -11.00 0.65 -5.29
C THR A 99 -11.27 -0.56 -6.20
N ASP A 100 -12.48 -0.68 -6.73
CA ASP A 100 -12.87 -1.66 -7.76
C ASP A 100 -12.10 -1.44 -9.07
N LYS A 101 -12.01 -0.20 -9.55
CA LYS A 101 -11.19 0.15 -10.73
C LYS A 101 -9.71 -0.03 -10.44
N GLY A 102 -9.28 0.34 -9.22
CA GLY A 102 -7.93 0.08 -8.74
C GLY A 102 -7.57 -1.40 -8.79
N PHE A 103 -8.49 -2.28 -8.38
CA PHE A 103 -8.31 -3.73 -8.45
C PHE A 103 -8.17 -4.26 -9.88
N GLU A 104 -9.02 -3.82 -10.82
CA GLU A 104 -8.89 -4.23 -12.23
C GLU A 104 -7.53 -3.82 -12.82
N ALA A 105 -7.09 -2.58 -12.57
CA ALA A 105 -5.77 -2.10 -12.97
C ALA A 105 -4.62 -2.89 -12.30
N ALA A 106 -4.79 -3.27 -11.04
CA ALA A 106 -3.79 -4.02 -10.29
C ALA A 106 -3.67 -5.46 -10.78
N LYS A 107 -4.80 -6.06 -11.16
CA LYS A 107 -4.83 -7.37 -11.81
C LYS A 107 -4.07 -7.35 -13.14
N SER A 108 -4.32 -6.37 -14.00
CA SER A 108 -3.55 -6.21 -15.25
C SER A 108 -2.04 -6.00 -14.99
N THR A 109 -1.70 -5.26 -13.94
CA THR A 109 -0.29 -5.10 -13.51
C THR A 109 0.33 -6.44 -13.13
N VAL A 110 -0.37 -7.26 -12.31
CA VAL A 110 0.09 -8.60 -11.93
C VAL A 110 0.25 -9.51 -13.15
N GLU A 111 -0.70 -9.50 -14.08
CA GLU A 111 -0.63 -10.30 -15.32
C GLU A 111 0.57 -9.89 -16.20
N ALA A 112 0.84 -8.59 -16.32
CA ALA A 112 2.01 -8.09 -17.05
C ALA A 112 3.33 -8.53 -16.39
N LEU A 113 3.40 -8.49 -15.05
CA LEU A 113 4.58 -8.96 -14.31
C LEU A 113 4.80 -10.47 -14.46
N LYS A 114 3.74 -11.27 -14.36
CA LYS A 114 3.81 -12.73 -14.60
C LYS A 114 4.29 -13.03 -16.02
N SER A 115 3.83 -12.26 -17.01
CA SER A 115 4.26 -12.41 -18.41
C SER A 115 5.74 -12.07 -18.63
N LYS A 116 6.34 -11.25 -17.75
CA LYS A 116 7.79 -10.97 -17.72
C LYS A 116 8.62 -12.06 -17.01
N GLY A 117 7.99 -13.11 -16.48
CA GLY A 117 8.68 -14.24 -15.84
C GLY A 117 8.86 -14.12 -14.32
N VAL A 118 8.22 -13.15 -13.67
CA VAL A 118 8.24 -13.01 -12.20
C VAL A 118 7.60 -14.24 -11.54
N SER A 119 8.30 -14.85 -10.57
CA SER A 119 7.85 -16.08 -9.90
C SER A 119 7.01 -15.81 -8.66
N ALA A 120 7.30 -14.73 -7.93
CA ALA A 120 6.55 -14.35 -6.73
C ALA A 120 6.29 -12.84 -6.69
N ILE A 121 5.07 -12.47 -6.31
CA ILE A 121 4.60 -11.09 -6.21
C ILE A 121 4.00 -10.88 -4.82
N GLY A 122 4.59 -9.98 -4.05
CA GLY A 122 3.92 -9.40 -2.88
C GLY A 122 3.26 -8.08 -3.23
N ALA A 123 2.34 -7.63 -2.38
CA ALA A 123 1.80 -6.29 -2.49
C ALA A 123 1.67 -5.61 -1.12
N ALA A 124 2.01 -4.32 -1.07
CA ALA A 124 1.75 -3.49 0.10
C ALA A 124 0.83 -2.33 -0.29
N GLY A 125 -0.21 -2.12 0.51
CA GLY A 125 -1.25 -1.14 0.24
C GLY A 125 -1.34 -0.10 1.36
N PHE A 126 -1.43 1.17 0.98
CA PHE A 126 -1.45 2.30 1.89
C PHE A 126 -2.83 2.99 1.83
N CYS A 127 -3.54 3.14 2.95
CA CYS A 127 -4.85 3.81 2.97
C CYS A 127 -5.84 3.16 1.96
N TRP A 128 -6.20 3.89 0.89
CA TRP A 128 -7.04 3.41 -0.22
C TRP A 128 -6.45 2.17 -0.89
N GLY A 129 -5.13 2.13 -1.07
CA GLY A 129 -4.43 1.01 -1.69
C GLY A 129 -4.54 -0.28 -0.90
N ALA A 130 -4.81 -0.24 0.41
CA ALA A 130 -5.00 -1.43 1.22
C ALA A 130 -6.21 -2.26 0.75
N LYS A 131 -7.30 -1.61 0.34
CA LYS A 131 -8.47 -2.31 -0.20
C LYS A 131 -8.17 -2.97 -1.54
N VAL A 132 -7.35 -2.35 -2.38
CA VAL A 132 -6.91 -2.96 -3.65
C VAL A 132 -6.06 -4.20 -3.37
N VAL A 133 -5.12 -4.13 -2.41
CA VAL A 133 -4.32 -5.28 -1.99
C VAL A 133 -5.17 -6.40 -1.40
N VAL A 134 -6.20 -6.07 -0.62
CA VAL A 134 -7.18 -7.03 -0.09
C VAL A 134 -7.86 -7.81 -1.22
N GLU A 135 -8.28 -7.15 -2.31
CA GLU A 135 -8.92 -7.83 -3.44
C GLU A 135 -7.91 -8.67 -4.25
N LEU A 136 -6.65 -8.24 -4.37
CA LEU A 136 -5.58 -9.05 -4.94
C LEU A 136 -5.32 -10.32 -4.13
N ALA A 137 -5.29 -10.20 -2.80
CA ALA A 137 -5.09 -11.30 -1.86
C ALA A 137 -6.23 -12.33 -1.98
N LYS A 138 -7.49 -11.88 -1.93
CA LYS A 138 -8.68 -12.73 -2.13
C LYS A 138 -8.70 -13.45 -3.47
N SER A 139 -8.09 -12.84 -4.49
CA SER A 139 -7.97 -13.41 -5.85
C SER A 139 -6.76 -14.34 -6.02
N ARG A 140 -5.95 -14.56 -4.98
CA ARG A 140 -4.70 -15.33 -5.01
C ARG A 140 -3.74 -14.89 -6.10
N LEU A 141 -3.75 -13.59 -6.40
CA LEU A 141 -2.87 -13.00 -7.42
C LEU A 141 -1.47 -12.70 -6.87
N ILE A 142 -1.34 -12.64 -5.55
CA ILE A 142 -0.13 -12.32 -4.79
C ILE A 142 0.12 -13.39 -3.70
N GLN A 143 1.38 -13.52 -3.27
CA GLN A 143 1.82 -14.54 -2.29
C GLN A 143 1.88 -14.02 -0.85
N ALA A 144 2.04 -12.71 -0.66
CA ALA A 144 2.07 -12.09 0.67
C ALA A 144 1.59 -10.64 0.56
N ASP A 145 0.91 -10.17 1.59
CA ASP A 145 0.44 -8.79 1.64
C ASP A 145 0.86 -8.04 2.91
N VAL A 146 0.90 -6.71 2.80
CA VAL A 146 1.03 -5.79 3.92
C VAL A 146 0.03 -4.64 3.78
N LEU A 147 -0.87 -4.49 4.74
CA LEU A 147 -1.83 -3.39 4.81
C LEU A 147 -1.32 -2.34 5.81
N LEU A 148 -1.12 -1.10 5.35
CA LEU A 148 -0.66 0.00 6.20
C LEU A 148 -1.78 1.05 6.28
N HIS A 149 -2.23 1.37 7.50
CA HIS A 149 -3.37 2.27 7.78
C HIS A 149 -4.56 2.01 6.83
N PRO A 150 -5.14 0.79 6.82
CA PRO A 150 -6.12 0.42 5.80
C PRO A 150 -7.37 1.30 5.79
N SER A 151 -7.90 1.61 4.60
CA SER A 151 -9.21 2.22 4.41
C SER A 151 -10.11 1.34 3.55
N PHE A 152 -11.43 1.43 3.73
CA PHE A 152 -12.44 0.66 2.98
C PHE A 152 -12.36 -0.87 3.17
N VAL A 153 -11.64 -1.34 4.18
CA VAL A 153 -11.52 -2.76 4.52
C VAL A 153 -12.49 -3.10 5.65
N SER A 154 -13.27 -4.17 5.45
CA SER A 154 -14.20 -4.71 6.44
C SER A 154 -13.66 -6.01 7.06
N VAL A 155 -14.27 -6.45 8.16
CA VAL A 155 -13.91 -7.74 8.77
C VAL A 155 -14.19 -8.91 7.81
N ASP A 156 -15.26 -8.81 7.03
CA ASP A 156 -15.63 -9.84 6.04
C ASP A 156 -14.61 -9.95 4.91
N ASP A 157 -13.94 -8.85 4.55
CA ASP A 157 -12.85 -8.90 3.58
C ASP A 157 -11.69 -9.76 4.07
N ILE A 158 -11.32 -9.62 5.35
CA ILE A 158 -10.21 -10.35 5.98
C ILE A 158 -10.56 -11.84 6.17
N LYS A 159 -11.85 -12.19 6.34
CA LYS A 159 -12.30 -13.58 6.41
C LYS A 159 -11.97 -14.38 5.15
N GLY A 160 -11.81 -13.72 4.00
CA GLY A 160 -11.44 -14.37 2.74
C GLY A 160 -9.95 -14.72 2.58
N PHE A 161 -9.07 -14.20 3.44
CA PHE A 161 -7.62 -14.36 3.26
C PHE A 161 -7.09 -15.76 3.50
N ASP A 162 -6.23 -16.24 2.62
CA ASP A 162 -5.54 -17.53 2.73
C ASP A 162 -4.05 -17.44 2.36
N ILE A 163 -3.51 -16.21 2.34
CA ILE A 163 -2.10 -15.90 2.15
C ILE A 163 -1.54 -15.20 3.39
N PRO A 164 -0.21 -15.21 3.60
CA PRO A 164 0.44 -14.42 4.63
C PRO A 164 0.09 -12.92 4.56
N THR A 165 -0.56 -12.42 5.62
CA THR A 165 -1.03 -11.03 5.73
C THR A 165 -0.41 -10.32 6.93
N ALA A 166 0.14 -9.13 6.72
CA ALA A 166 0.50 -8.20 7.79
C ALA A 166 -0.43 -6.98 7.80
N ILE A 167 -0.87 -6.54 8.98
CA ILE A 167 -1.69 -5.33 9.15
C ILE A 167 -1.01 -4.40 10.15
N LEU A 168 -0.61 -3.23 9.68
CA LEU A 168 -0.05 -2.16 10.49
C LEU A 168 -1.13 -1.08 10.66
N GLY A 169 -1.65 -0.94 11.88
CA GLY A 169 -2.65 0.04 12.27
C GLY A 169 -2.06 1.21 13.06
N ALA A 170 -2.81 2.31 13.14
CA ALA A 170 -2.43 3.50 13.92
C ALA A 170 -3.40 3.69 15.11
N GLU A 171 -2.85 4.04 16.28
CA GLU A 171 -3.65 4.24 17.51
C GLU A 171 -4.71 5.34 17.36
N ILE A 172 -4.39 6.45 16.67
CA ILE A 172 -5.27 7.61 16.55
C ILE A 172 -6.15 7.55 15.27
N ASP A 173 -6.10 6.45 14.53
CA ASP A 173 -6.79 6.29 13.26
C ASP A 173 -8.32 6.16 13.43
N LYS A 174 -9.10 6.90 12.64
CA LYS A 174 -10.57 6.84 12.60
C LYS A 174 -11.10 6.09 11.38
N MET A 175 -10.26 5.79 10.39
CA MET A 175 -10.60 4.99 9.21
C MET A 175 -10.53 3.50 9.53
N SER A 176 -9.46 3.08 10.20
CA SER A 176 -9.28 1.75 10.77
C SER A 176 -8.92 1.85 12.25
N PRO A 177 -9.88 2.16 13.13
CA PRO A 177 -9.59 2.34 14.55
C PRO A 177 -9.04 1.06 15.18
N PRO A 178 -8.32 1.16 16.31
CA PRO A 178 -7.72 0.02 17.01
C PRO A 178 -8.68 -1.16 17.24
N GLU A 179 -9.95 -0.88 17.52
CA GLU A 179 -10.98 -1.91 17.71
C GLU A 179 -11.21 -2.72 16.43
N LEU A 180 -11.23 -2.06 15.27
CA LEU A 180 -11.38 -2.73 13.98
C LEU A 180 -10.12 -3.53 13.62
N VAL A 181 -8.92 -2.97 13.87
CA VAL A 181 -7.64 -3.68 13.64
C VAL A 181 -7.54 -4.93 14.50
N LYS A 182 -8.00 -4.87 15.77
CA LYS A 182 -8.09 -6.05 16.65
C LYS A 182 -9.10 -7.08 16.15
N GLN A 183 -10.20 -6.67 15.53
CA GLN A 183 -11.13 -7.62 14.88
C GLN A 183 -10.47 -8.32 13.69
N PHE A 184 -9.66 -7.60 12.90
CA PHE A 184 -8.87 -8.22 11.83
C PHE A 184 -7.87 -9.24 12.38
N GLU A 185 -7.16 -8.89 13.45
CA GLU A 185 -6.23 -9.80 14.15
C GLU A 185 -6.94 -11.07 14.63
N GLN A 186 -8.12 -10.96 15.25
CA GLN A 186 -8.90 -12.11 15.69
C GLN A 186 -9.29 -13.03 14.52
N VAL A 187 -9.68 -12.47 13.39
CA VAL A 187 -10.03 -13.26 12.20
C VAL A 187 -8.80 -13.95 11.60
N LEU A 188 -7.65 -13.26 11.54
CA LEU A 188 -6.41 -13.82 10.99
C LEU A 188 -5.84 -14.92 11.89
N THR A 189 -5.75 -14.68 13.20
CA THR A 189 -5.22 -15.65 14.17
C THR A 189 -6.08 -16.90 14.30
N ALA A 190 -7.36 -16.83 13.96
CA ALA A 190 -8.26 -17.99 13.90
C ALA A 190 -8.03 -18.90 12.67
N LYS A 191 -7.14 -18.53 11.73
CA LYS A 191 -6.87 -19.29 10.50
C LYS A 191 -5.60 -20.14 10.64
N PRO A 192 -5.71 -21.44 10.95
CA PRO A 192 -4.55 -22.30 11.06
C PRO A 192 -3.82 -22.41 9.71
N GLY A 193 -2.50 -22.32 9.74
CA GLY A 193 -1.64 -22.50 8.56
C GLY A 193 -1.44 -21.26 7.68
N VAL A 194 -2.04 -20.12 8.05
CA VAL A 194 -1.81 -18.83 7.39
C VAL A 194 -1.12 -17.89 8.37
N ASP A 195 0.12 -17.52 8.07
CA ASP A 195 0.87 -16.61 8.94
C ASP A 195 0.25 -15.21 8.93
N SER A 196 0.14 -14.60 10.11
CA SER A 196 -0.34 -13.23 10.24
C SER A 196 0.50 -12.41 11.21
N PHE A 197 0.63 -11.11 10.94
CA PHE A 197 1.25 -10.15 11.85
C PHE A 197 0.39 -8.90 11.96
N VAL A 198 -0.11 -8.58 13.14
CA VAL A 198 -0.87 -7.35 13.37
C VAL A 198 -0.19 -6.50 14.42
N LYS A 199 -0.05 -5.20 14.14
CA LYS A 199 0.58 -4.25 15.07
C LYS A 199 -0.12 -2.91 15.00
N ILE A 200 -0.47 -2.38 16.16
CA ILE A 200 -1.03 -1.03 16.30
C ILE A 200 0.08 -0.13 16.83
N PHE A 201 0.45 0.87 16.04
CA PHE A 201 1.51 1.82 16.37
C PHE A 201 0.94 2.94 17.26
N PRO A 202 1.57 3.21 18.42
CA PRO A 202 1.11 4.25 19.32
C PRO A 202 1.41 5.64 18.77
N LYS A 203 0.60 6.63 19.16
CA LYS A 203 0.77 8.08 18.89
C LYS A 203 0.82 8.50 17.43
N VAL A 204 0.55 7.59 16.50
CA VAL A 204 0.48 7.89 15.07
C VAL A 204 -0.98 7.92 14.61
N SER A 205 -1.21 8.61 13.49
CA SER A 205 -2.51 8.76 12.86
C SER A 205 -2.51 8.18 11.45
N HIS A 206 -3.67 8.18 10.79
CA HIS A 206 -3.81 7.69 9.42
C HIS A 206 -2.75 8.29 8.46
N GLY A 207 -2.17 7.46 7.59
CA GLY A 207 -1.15 7.91 6.64
C GLY A 207 0.27 8.05 7.21
N TRP A 208 0.53 7.72 8.49
CA TRP A 208 1.82 8.00 9.14
C TRP A 208 3.03 7.40 8.42
N THR A 209 2.86 6.32 7.66
CA THR A 209 3.98 5.66 6.97
C THR A 209 4.38 6.34 5.67
N VAL A 210 3.56 7.23 5.12
CA VAL A 210 3.80 7.88 3.81
C VAL A 210 3.60 9.40 3.84
N ARG A 211 2.99 9.97 4.89
CA ARG A 211 2.67 11.40 5.00
C ARG A 211 3.40 12.12 6.13
N TYR A 212 4.40 11.48 6.72
CA TYR A 212 5.23 12.09 7.75
C TYR A 212 6.12 13.19 7.16
N LYS A 213 6.45 14.18 8.00
CA LYS A 213 7.40 15.24 7.68
C LYS A 213 8.81 14.76 8.00
N ASN A 214 9.76 14.97 7.08
CA ASN A 214 11.14 14.51 7.27
C ASN A 214 11.86 15.26 8.40
N GLU A 215 11.37 16.45 8.75
CA GLU A 215 11.91 17.31 9.80
C GLU A 215 11.44 16.89 11.20
N ASP A 216 10.46 15.99 11.31
CA ASP A 216 9.98 15.45 12.58
C ASP A 216 10.63 14.08 12.85
N PRO A 217 11.69 14.01 13.69
CA PRO A 217 12.42 12.78 13.93
C PRO A 217 11.57 11.70 14.62
N ILE A 218 10.54 12.09 15.37
CA ILE A 218 9.64 11.16 16.04
C ILE A 218 8.73 10.50 15.00
N ALA A 219 8.14 11.30 14.11
CA ALA A 219 7.32 10.79 13.01
C ALA A 219 8.14 9.91 12.05
N VAL A 220 9.35 10.34 11.70
CA VAL A 220 10.29 9.54 10.88
C VAL A 220 10.56 8.20 11.54
N LYS A 221 10.93 8.17 12.83
CA LYS A 221 11.23 6.93 13.54
C LYS A 221 10.05 5.94 13.51
N ALA A 222 8.83 6.43 13.75
CA ALA A 222 7.64 5.59 13.73
C ALA A 222 7.29 5.06 12.31
N ALA A 223 7.53 5.86 11.28
CA ALA A 223 7.37 5.44 9.89
C ALA A 223 8.42 4.39 9.48
N GLU A 224 9.70 4.62 9.83
CA GLU A 224 10.80 3.70 9.56
C GLU A 224 10.61 2.35 10.25
N GLU A 225 10.08 2.33 11.48
CA GLU A 225 9.73 1.09 12.17
C GLU A 225 8.67 0.28 11.40
N ALA A 226 7.63 0.95 10.88
CA ALA A 226 6.62 0.30 10.05
C ALA A 226 7.18 -0.18 8.69
N HIS A 227 8.11 0.57 8.09
CA HIS A 227 8.81 0.15 6.86
C HIS A 227 9.68 -1.08 7.12
N GLN A 228 10.32 -1.16 8.28
CA GLN A 228 11.11 -2.33 8.66
C GLN A 228 10.23 -3.56 8.89
N ASP A 229 9.06 -3.41 9.52
CA ASP A 229 8.09 -4.49 9.69
C ASP A 229 7.59 -5.00 8.32
N LEU A 230 7.32 -4.10 7.36
CA LEU A 230 7.00 -4.46 5.97
C LEU A 230 8.13 -5.27 5.30
N LEU A 231 9.39 -4.81 5.42
CA LEU A 231 10.54 -5.50 4.82
C LEU A 231 10.75 -6.89 5.42
N ASN A 232 10.64 -7.00 6.75
CA ASN A 232 10.75 -8.27 7.47
C ASN A 232 9.65 -9.25 7.02
N TRP A 233 8.43 -8.75 6.81
CA TRP A 233 7.32 -9.57 6.33
C TRP A 233 7.60 -10.16 4.95
N PHE A 234 7.99 -9.32 3.98
CA PHE A 234 8.31 -9.79 2.65
C PHE A 234 9.53 -10.71 2.63
N ALA A 235 10.59 -10.42 3.39
CA ALA A 235 11.76 -11.30 3.49
C ALA A 235 11.40 -12.70 4.02
N LYS A 236 10.37 -12.80 4.88
CA LYS A 236 9.90 -14.08 5.40
C LYS A 236 9.07 -14.86 4.38
N HIS A 237 8.23 -14.17 3.61
CA HIS A 237 7.13 -14.80 2.84
C HIS A 237 7.27 -14.76 1.32
N LEU A 238 8.12 -13.90 0.75
CA LEU A 238 8.43 -13.88 -0.68
C LEU A 238 9.80 -14.55 -0.89
N LYS A 239 9.79 -15.77 -1.44
CA LYS A 239 10.97 -16.58 -1.71
C LYS A 239 10.86 -17.26 -3.07
#